data_AF-A0A7S2Z4S4-F1
#
_entry.id   AF-A0A7S2Z4S4-F1
#
_cell.length_a   1.000
_cell.length_b   1.000
_cell.length_c   1.000
_cell.angle_alpha   90.00
_cell.angle_beta   90.00
_cell.angle_gamma   90.00
#
_symmetry.space_group_name_H-M   'P 1'
#
loop_
_entity.id
_entity.type
_entity.pdbx_description
1 polymer ?
#
loop_
_entity_poly.entity_id
_entity_poly.type
_entity_poly.pdbx_seq_one_letter_code
_entity_poly.pdbx_strand_id
1 'polypeptide(L)'
;MKRAARRDGVHLYLVSGFRSIQHQEDLYFGVKAQRVQSSRERAMVSAPPGFSEHHTGYALDICDETLSLDESFAETRAYRWLQQNARAYNFELSFPRHGEVAFEPWHWRFEGETEAIEAFYKN
;
A
#
# COMPACT_ATOMS: atom_id res chain seq x y z
N MET A 1 -7.07 10.01 9.79
CA MET A 1 -7.65 9.05 8.83
C MET A 1 -8.70 8.09 9.43
N LYS A 2 -8.34 6.99 10.13
CA LYS A 2 -9.31 5.95 10.58
C LYS A 2 -10.55 6.46 11.33
N ARG A 3 -10.40 7.44 12.23
CA ARG A 3 -11.54 8.04 12.95
C ARG A 3 -12.48 8.83 12.03
N ALA A 4 -11.96 9.46 10.99
CA ALA A 4 -12.78 10.20 10.03
C ALA A 4 -13.60 9.26 9.16
N ALA A 5 -12.97 8.21 8.61
CA ALA A 5 -13.67 7.17 7.87
C ALA A 5 -14.84 6.58 8.69
N ARG A 6 -14.61 6.28 9.98
CA ARG A 6 -15.65 5.77 10.87
C ARG A 6 -16.85 6.71 11.03
N ARG A 7 -16.63 8.03 11.04
CA ARG A 7 -17.73 9.01 11.10
C ARG A 7 -18.58 9.01 9.82
N ASP A 8 -17.97 8.65 8.70
CA ASP A 8 -18.63 8.52 7.40
C ASP A 8 -19.22 7.11 7.18
N GLY A 9 -19.25 6.28 8.22
CA GLY A 9 -19.74 4.90 8.16
C GLY A 9 -18.83 3.96 7.35
N VAL A 10 -17.54 4.27 7.26
CA VAL A 10 -16.52 3.48 6.55
C VAL A 10 -15.52 2.90 7.56
N HIS A 11 -15.24 1.61 7.48
CA HIS A 11 -14.30 0.92 8.36
C HIS A 11 -13.00 0.65 7.61
N LEU A 12 -11.90 1.21 8.12
CA LEU A 12 -10.55 0.95 7.61
C LEU A 12 -9.81 -0.01 8.56
N TYR A 13 -9.29 -1.08 8.00
CA TYR A 13 -8.49 -2.09 8.67
C TYR A 13 -7.04 -2.00 8.18
N LEU A 14 -6.10 -2.09 9.12
CA LEU A 14 -4.67 -2.14 8.82
C LEU A 14 -4.27 -3.61 8.79
N VAL A 15 -3.77 -4.08 7.64
CA VAL A 15 -3.31 -5.46 7.47
C VAL A 15 -1.81 -5.55 7.67
N SER A 16 -1.08 -4.60 7.09
CA SER A 16 0.39 -4.57 7.11
C SER A 16 0.90 -3.14 7.25
N GLY A 17 2.00 -2.97 7.98
CA GLY A 17 2.71 -1.70 8.15
C GLY A 17 4.20 -1.93 7.93
N PHE A 18 5.05 -1.56 8.87
CA PHE A 18 6.48 -1.84 8.76
C PHE A 18 6.77 -3.34 8.52
N ARG A 19 7.64 -3.62 7.53
CA ARG A 19 8.21 -4.94 7.27
C ARG A 19 9.72 -4.85 7.28
N SER A 20 10.39 -5.70 8.06
CA SER A 20 11.86 -5.80 8.01
C SER A 20 12.31 -6.44 6.69
N ILE A 21 13.57 -6.22 6.30
CA ILE A 21 14.17 -6.88 5.13
C ILE A 21 14.04 -8.40 5.25
N GLN A 22 14.34 -8.96 6.43
CA GLN A 22 14.23 -10.39 6.68
C GLN A 22 12.80 -10.92 6.46
N HIS A 23 11.78 -10.20 6.96
CA HIS A 23 10.39 -10.60 6.73
C HIS A 23 10.04 -10.53 5.24
N GLN A 24 10.54 -9.52 4.51
CA GLN A 24 10.32 -9.42 3.07
C GLN A 24 11.02 -10.56 2.30
N GLU A 25 12.19 -11.02 2.75
CA GLU A 25 12.84 -12.22 2.20
C GLU A 25 11.94 -13.46 2.35
N ASP A 26 11.41 -13.69 3.55
CA ASP A 26 10.54 -14.84 3.83
C ASP A 26 9.29 -14.80 2.95
N LEU A 27 8.67 -13.63 2.77
CA LEU A 27 7.52 -13.45 1.88
C LEU A 27 7.90 -13.68 0.41
N TYR A 28 8.97 -13.04 -0.05
CA TYR A 28 9.38 -13.10 -1.46
C TYR A 28 9.81 -14.51 -1.88
N PHE A 29 10.53 -15.23 -1.02
CA PHE A 29 10.96 -16.61 -1.28
C PHE A 29 9.89 -17.65 -0.94
N GLY A 30 9.00 -17.37 0.01
CA GLY A 30 7.82 -18.21 0.28
C GLY A 30 6.86 -18.27 -0.92
N VAL A 31 6.64 -17.14 -1.60
CA VAL A 31 5.86 -17.08 -2.85
C VAL A 31 6.51 -17.89 -3.98
N LYS A 32 7.84 -17.95 -4.02
CA LYS A 32 8.62 -18.72 -5.02
C LYS A 32 8.33 -20.23 -4.94
N ALA A 33 7.95 -20.76 -3.79
CA ALA A 33 7.59 -22.16 -3.63
C ALA A 33 6.23 -22.50 -4.26
N GLN A 34 5.34 -21.51 -4.45
CA GLN A 34 3.97 -21.73 -4.89
C GLN A 34 3.73 -21.44 -6.37
N ARG A 35 4.58 -20.66 -7.04
CA ARG A 35 4.39 -20.26 -8.45
C ARG A 35 5.70 -20.33 -9.24
N VAL A 36 5.70 -21.07 -10.35
CA VAL A 36 6.82 -21.13 -11.33
C VAL A 36 6.87 -19.81 -12.11
N GLN A 37 7.21 -18.71 -11.44
CA GLN A 37 7.30 -17.37 -12.01
C GLN A 37 8.75 -16.96 -12.26
N SER A 38 8.99 -16.24 -13.35
CA SER A 38 10.26 -15.57 -13.62
C SER A 38 10.54 -14.48 -12.57
N SER A 39 11.80 -14.03 -12.47
CA SER A 39 12.18 -12.92 -11.58
C SER A 39 11.44 -11.61 -11.90
N ARG A 40 11.16 -11.36 -13.18
CA ARG A 40 10.41 -10.17 -13.62
C ARG A 40 8.95 -10.24 -13.19
N GLU A 41 8.28 -11.37 -13.41
CA GLU A 41 6.89 -11.55 -12.99
C GLU A 41 6.73 -11.44 -11.47
N ARG A 42 7.73 -11.89 -10.70
CA ARG A 42 7.74 -11.70 -9.24
C ARG A 42 7.87 -10.25 -8.85
N ALA A 43 8.81 -9.51 -9.44
CA ALA A 43 9.01 -8.10 -9.12
C ALA A 43 7.78 -7.23 -9.43
N MET A 44 6.91 -7.68 -10.33
CA MET A 44 5.63 -7.03 -10.63
C MET A 44 4.56 -7.21 -9.53
N VAL A 45 4.64 -8.29 -8.73
CA VAL A 45 3.60 -8.66 -7.73
C VAL A 45 4.11 -8.70 -6.29
N SER A 46 5.42 -8.61 -6.09
CA SER A 46 6.06 -8.55 -4.78
C SER A 46 7.43 -7.89 -4.91
N ALA A 47 7.65 -6.83 -4.13
CA ALA A 47 8.92 -6.14 -4.10
C ALA A 47 10.04 -7.08 -3.63
N PRO A 48 11.19 -7.13 -4.34
CA PRO A 48 12.38 -7.80 -3.82
C PRO A 48 12.78 -7.22 -2.45
N PRO A 49 13.40 -8.03 -1.57
CA PRO A 49 13.90 -7.56 -0.28
C PRO A 49 14.84 -6.35 -0.45
N GLY A 50 14.63 -5.31 0.36
CA GLY A 50 15.33 -4.03 0.24
C GLY A 50 14.68 -3.02 -0.71
N PHE A 51 13.65 -3.42 -1.47
CA PHE A 51 12.93 -2.55 -2.42
C PHE A 51 11.45 -2.34 -2.05
N SER A 52 11.00 -2.85 -0.90
CA SER A 52 9.63 -2.64 -0.41
C SER A 52 9.49 -1.30 0.32
N GLU A 53 8.45 -0.51 -0.01
CA GLU A 53 8.15 0.73 0.71
C GLU A 53 7.85 0.47 2.20
N HIS A 54 7.41 -0.73 2.57
CA HIS A 54 7.19 -1.09 3.98
C HIS A 54 8.47 -1.11 4.81
N HIS A 55 9.65 -1.17 4.19
CA HIS A 55 10.93 -1.03 4.90
C HIS A 55 11.12 0.36 5.49
N THR A 56 10.48 1.39 4.90
CA THR A 56 10.57 2.77 5.39
C THR A 56 9.73 2.99 6.66
N GLY A 57 8.74 2.13 6.90
CA GLY A 57 7.72 2.35 7.93
C GLY A 57 6.65 3.38 7.54
N TYR A 58 6.70 3.93 6.32
CA TYR A 58 5.74 4.92 5.83
C TYR A 58 4.65 4.34 4.91
N ALA A 59 4.70 3.05 4.58
CA ALA A 59 3.66 2.38 3.81
C ALA A 59 2.73 1.54 4.70
N LEU A 60 1.44 1.56 4.37
CA LEU A 60 0.39 0.79 5.02
C LEU A 60 -0.46 0.04 3.99
N ASP A 61 -0.72 -1.25 4.26
CA ASP A 61 -1.74 -2.00 3.55
C ASP A 61 -3.07 -1.86 4.31
N ILE A 62 -4.03 -1.20 3.68
CA ILE A 62 -5.33 -0.84 4.25
C ILE A 62 -6.46 -1.48 3.43
N CYS A 63 -7.41 -2.11 4.11
CA CYS A 63 -8.57 -2.76 3.50
C CYS A 63 -9.87 -2.47 4.27
N ASP A 64 -10.96 -3.08 3.83
CA ASP A 64 -12.24 -3.14 4.56
C ASP A 64 -12.32 -4.39 5.44
N GLU A 65 -13.50 -4.68 5.98
CA GLU A 65 -13.74 -5.82 6.87
C GLU A 65 -13.43 -7.19 6.24
N THR A 66 -13.29 -7.28 4.91
CA THR A 66 -12.96 -8.53 4.22
C THR A 66 -11.51 -8.95 4.43
N LEU A 67 -10.65 -8.02 4.86
CA LEU A 67 -9.21 -8.22 5.01
C LEU A 67 -8.49 -8.67 3.72
N SER A 68 -9.11 -8.41 2.56
CA SER A 68 -8.58 -8.84 1.26
C SER A 68 -7.57 -7.83 0.71
N LEU A 69 -6.36 -8.31 0.41
CA LEU A 69 -5.31 -7.56 -0.29
C LEU A 69 -5.27 -8.00 -1.76
N ASP A 70 -6.36 -7.73 -2.47
CA ASP A 70 -6.49 -7.97 -3.91
C ASP A 70 -7.30 -6.84 -4.58
N GLU A 71 -7.40 -6.89 -5.92
CA GLU A 71 -8.02 -5.82 -6.70
C GLU A 71 -9.50 -5.60 -6.38
N SER A 72 -10.20 -6.57 -5.76
CA SER A 72 -11.59 -6.40 -5.36
C SER A 72 -11.78 -5.27 -4.33
N PHE A 73 -10.72 -4.94 -3.57
CA PHE A 73 -10.74 -3.81 -2.64
C PHE A 73 -11.08 -2.49 -3.37
N ALA A 74 -10.72 -2.34 -4.65
CA ALA A 74 -11.01 -1.16 -5.45
C ALA A 74 -12.52 -0.88 -5.62
N GLU A 75 -13.37 -1.90 -5.46
CA GLU A 75 -14.83 -1.78 -5.61
C GLU A 75 -15.55 -1.43 -4.29
N THR A 76 -14.80 -1.35 -3.19
CA THR A 76 -15.34 -1.16 -1.85
C THR A 76 -15.65 0.30 -1.54
N ARG A 77 -16.47 0.55 -0.52
CA ARG A 77 -16.67 1.91 0.02
C ARG A 77 -15.41 2.45 0.68
N ALA A 78 -14.59 1.57 1.26
CA ALA A 78 -13.33 1.93 1.91
C ALA A 78 -12.31 2.49 0.92
N TYR A 79 -12.10 1.82 -0.23
CA TYR A 79 -11.22 2.33 -1.26
C TYR A 79 -11.69 3.68 -1.82
N ARG A 80 -12.99 3.81 -2.15
CA ARG A 80 -13.56 5.09 -2.61
C ARG A 80 -13.35 6.22 -1.59
N TRP A 81 -13.51 5.92 -0.29
CA TRP A 81 -13.26 6.88 0.77
C TRP A 81 -11.79 7.30 0.82
N LEU A 82 -10.84 6.36 0.72
CA LEU A 82 -9.41 6.65 0.71
C LEU A 82 -9.03 7.53 -0.49
N GLN A 83 -9.51 7.22 -1.70
CA GLN A 83 -9.28 8.03 -2.90
C GLN A 83 -9.66 9.51 -2.71
N GLN A 84 -10.73 9.77 -1.96
CA GLN A 84 -11.23 11.14 -1.72
C GLN A 84 -10.56 11.84 -0.54
N ASN A 85 -10.10 11.09 0.48
CA ASN A 85 -9.74 11.66 1.79
C ASN A 85 -8.29 11.41 2.23
N ALA A 86 -7.60 10.41 1.68
CA ALA A 86 -6.27 10.01 2.15
C ALA A 86 -5.23 11.14 2.02
N ARG A 87 -5.30 11.94 0.96
CA ARG A 87 -4.42 13.10 0.76
C ARG A 87 -4.53 14.14 1.88
N ALA A 88 -5.71 14.33 2.48
CA ALA A 88 -5.88 15.23 3.62
C ALA A 88 -5.18 14.72 4.91
N TYR A 89 -4.69 13.48 4.88
CA TYR A 89 -3.88 12.87 5.93
C TYR A 89 -2.46 12.57 5.45
N ASN A 90 -2.04 13.19 4.33
CA ASN A 90 -0.74 13.00 3.68
C ASN A 90 -0.45 11.56 3.26
N PHE A 91 -1.50 10.83 2.86
CA PHE A 91 -1.36 9.52 2.23
C PHE A 91 -1.68 9.57 0.74
N GLU A 92 -0.91 8.83 -0.05
CA GLU A 92 -1.16 8.60 -1.46
C GLU A 92 -1.12 7.12 -1.82
N LEU A 93 -1.76 6.77 -2.94
CA LEU A 93 -1.75 5.43 -3.50
C LEU A 93 -0.46 5.23 -4.31
N SER A 94 0.44 4.35 -3.87
CA SER A 94 1.73 4.17 -4.55
C SER A 94 1.60 3.49 -5.91
N PHE A 95 0.68 2.53 -6.04
CA PHE A 95 0.59 1.66 -7.22
C PHE A 95 -0.79 1.74 -7.90
N PRO A 96 -1.05 2.76 -8.74
CA PRO A 96 -2.31 2.90 -9.49
C PRO A 96 -2.36 1.98 -10.74
N ARG A 97 -3.57 1.77 -11.30
CA ARG A 97 -3.84 0.86 -12.44
C ARG A 97 -3.01 1.09 -13.71
N HIS A 98 -2.38 2.25 -13.86
CA HIS A 98 -1.59 2.62 -15.04
C HIS A 98 -0.11 2.89 -14.69
N GLY A 99 0.38 2.29 -13.61
CA GLY A 99 1.79 2.36 -13.19
C GLY A 99 2.67 1.27 -13.81
N GLU A 100 3.97 1.34 -13.50
CA GLU A 100 4.97 0.32 -13.89
C GLU A 100 4.89 -0.94 -13.03
N VAL A 101 4.28 -0.84 -11.84
CA VAL A 101 4.04 -1.93 -10.88
C VAL A 101 2.56 -2.33 -10.95
N ALA A 102 2.24 -3.59 -10.61
CA ALA A 102 0.85 -4.05 -10.57
C ALA A 102 0.00 -3.17 -9.64
N PHE A 103 -1.28 -3.07 -9.96
CA PHE A 103 -2.23 -2.28 -9.19
C PHE A 103 -2.43 -2.85 -7.79
N GLU A 104 -2.16 -2.03 -6.76
CA GLU A 104 -2.36 -2.41 -5.36
C GLU A 104 -3.26 -1.38 -4.68
N PRO A 105 -4.60 -1.49 -4.80
CA PRO A 105 -5.55 -0.51 -4.23
C PRO A 105 -5.45 -0.37 -2.71
N TRP A 106 -4.85 -1.36 -2.04
CA TRP A 106 -4.67 -1.40 -0.58
C TRP A 106 -3.38 -0.71 -0.11
N HIS A 107 -2.41 -0.40 -0.98
CA HIS A 107 -1.09 0.07 -0.57
C HIS A 107 -1.00 1.61 -0.56
N TRP A 108 -0.94 2.20 0.62
CA TRP A 108 -0.93 3.66 0.82
C TRP A 108 0.34 4.13 1.52
N ARG A 109 1.05 5.07 0.89
CA ARG A 109 2.30 5.65 1.41
C ARG A 109 2.05 7.01 2.04
N PHE A 110 2.67 7.25 3.17
CA PHE A 110 2.71 8.53 3.86
C PHE A 110 3.83 9.41 3.27
N GLU A 111 3.46 10.61 2.81
CA GLU A 111 4.38 11.57 2.15
C GLU A 111 5.10 12.53 3.11
N GLY A 112 4.81 12.46 4.42
CA GLY A 112 5.35 13.41 5.39
C GLY A 112 4.41 14.58 5.69
N GLU A 113 4.87 15.54 6.48
CA GLU A 113 4.11 16.75 6.78
C GLU A 113 4.14 17.74 5.62
N THR A 114 3.20 18.68 5.57
CA THR A 114 3.09 19.68 4.49
C THR A 114 4.41 20.42 4.25
N GLU A 115 5.17 20.72 5.30
CA GLU A 115 6.49 21.34 5.19
C GLU A 115 7.52 20.45 4.47
N ALA A 116 7.52 19.14 4.73
CA ALA A 116 8.39 18.19 4.07
C ALA A 116 7.99 17.98 2.60
N ILE A 117 6.69 17.93 2.33
CA ILE A 117 6.12 17.85 0.97
C ILE A 117 6.49 19.11 0.18
N GLU A 118 6.26 20.31 0.74
CA GLU A 118 6.62 21.56 0.08
C GLU A 118 8.12 21.67 -0.20
N ALA A 119 8.98 21.21 0.71
CA ALA A 119 10.42 21.18 0.49
C ALA A 119 10.81 20.21 -0.64
N PHE A 120 10.11 19.09 -0.78
CA PHE A 120 10.36 18.09 -1.83
C PHE A 120 9.97 18.61 -3.22
N TYR A 121 8.84 19.32 -3.35
CA TYR A 121 8.35 19.83 -4.63
C TYR A 121 8.89 21.22 -5.03
N LYS A 122 9.63 21.91 -4.15
CA LYS A 122 10.29 23.20 -4.46
C LYS A 122 11.66 23.05 -5.14
N ASN A 123 12.17 21.84 -5.31
CA ASN A 123 13.44 21.54 -6.01
C ASN A 123 13.22 20.93 -7.38
#